data_AF-B6V3M5-F1
#
_entry.id   AF-B6V3M5-F1
#
_cell.length_a   1.000
_cell.length_b   1.000
_cell.length_c   1.000
_cell.angle_alpha   90.00
_cell.angle_beta   90.00
_cell.angle_gamma   90.00
#
_symmetry.space_group_name_H-M   'P 1'
#
loop_
_entity.id
_entity.type
_entity.pdbx_description
1 polymer ?
#
loop_
_entity_poly.entity_id
_entity_poly.type
_entity_poly.pdbx_seq_one_letter_code
_entity_poly.pdbx_strand_id
1 'polypeptide(L)'
;LAKTSPIEVLVSKEPPQGAVLRATAVYKKTEHVADVVRRCPHHQNADSAAHRSHLIRVEGNQRAQYFEDQHTKRHSVTVPYEPPQLGSEMTTILLSFMCNSSCMGGMNRRPILT
;
A
#
# COMPACT_ATOMS: atom_id res chain seq x y z
N LEU A 1 10.00 -12.45 -1.57
CA LEU A 1 9.50 -11.04 -1.65
C LEU A 1 7.98 -11.09 -1.49
N ALA A 2 7.30 -10.00 -1.13
CA ALA A 2 5.83 -9.99 -0.97
C ALA A 2 5.30 -10.88 0.16
N LYS A 3 5.85 -10.73 1.38
CA LYS A 3 5.16 -11.29 2.54
C LYS A 3 3.86 -10.51 2.74
N THR A 4 2.76 -11.24 2.77
CA THR A 4 1.45 -10.70 3.11
C THR A 4 1.42 -10.41 4.61
N SER A 5 0.99 -9.21 4.97
CA SER A 5 0.85 -8.74 6.34
C SER A 5 -0.62 -8.37 6.58
N PRO A 6 -1.29 -9.01 7.56
CA PRO A 6 -2.62 -8.59 7.95
C PRO A 6 -2.54 -7.25 8.68
N ILE A 7 -3.43 -6.33 8.29
CA ILE A 7 -3.63 -5.05 8.96
C ILE A 7 -5.07 -5.03 9.46
N GLU A 8 -5.23 -4.88 10.77
CA GLU A 8 -6.53 -4.79 11.42
C GLU A 8 -6.98 -3.33 11.50
N VAL A 9 -8.21 -3.08 11.11
CA VAL A 9 -8.85 -1.77 11.12
C VAL A 9 -9.99 -1.80 12.11
N LEU A 10 -9.78 -1.13 13.24
CA LEU A 10 -10.78 -0.89 14.26
C LEU A 10 -11.38 0.50 14.08
N VAL A 11 -12.71 0.59 14.07
CA VAL A 11 -13.45 1.85 13.99
C VAL A 11 -14.41 1.96 15.18
N SER A 12 -14.52 3.14 15.77
CA SER A 12 -15.44 3.37 16.91
C SER A 12 -16.90 3.56 16.48
N LYS A 13 -17.11 3.95 15.22
CA LYS A 13 -18.42 4.11 14.58
C LYS A 13 -18.31 3.69 13.12
N GLU A 14 -19.37 3.10 12.59
CA GLU A 14 -19.41 2.72 11.18
C GLU A 14 -19.20 3.94 10.26
N PRO A 15 -18.23 3.87 9.33
CA PRO A 15 -18.01 4.90 8.32
C PRO A 15 -19.24 5.10 7.41
N PRO A 16 -19.39 6.29 6.79
CA PRO A 16 -20.42 6.50 5.79
C PRO A 16 -20.36 5.52 4.62
N GLN A 17 -21.51 5.30 3.97
CA GLN A 17 -21.58 4.45 2.79
C GLN A 17 -20.61 4.93 1.70
N GLY A 18 -19.85 4.00 1.13
CA GLY A 18 -18.84 4.29 0.12
C GLY A 18 -17.48 4.71 0.67
N ALA A 19 -17.25 4.65 1.98
CA ALA A 19 -15.94 4.84 2.58
C ALA A 19 -14.90 3.86 1.97
N VAL A 20 -13.65 4.34 1.86
CA VAL A 20 -12.53 3.56 1.35
C VAL A 20 -11.37 3.61 2.33
N LEU A 21 -10.62 2.52 2.40
CA LEU A 21 -9.33 2.45 3.07
C LEU A 21 -8.24 2.70 2.03
N ARG A 22 -7.30 3.61 2.33
CA ARG A 22 -6.19 3.96 1.42
C ARG A 22 -4.85 3.72 2.11
N ALA A 23 -3.97 2.97 1.45
CA ALA A 23 -2.58 2.82 1.86
C ALA A 23 -1.66 3.63 0.94
N THR A 24 -0.71 4.36 1.52
CA THR A 24 0.29 5.16 0.81
C THR A 24 1.62 5.09 1.55
N ALA A 25 2.68 4.70 0.85
CA ALA A 25 4.02 4.68 1.44
C ALA A 25 4.66 6.06 1.38
N VAL A 26 5.27 6.49 2.48
CA VAL A 26 6.02 7.75 2.59
C VAL A 26 7.33 7.45 3.30
N TYR A 27 8.45 8.04 2.86
CA TYR A 27 9.71 7.93 3.58
C TYR A 27 9.63 8.64 4.94
N LYS A 28 10.20 8.02 5.97
CA LYS A 28 10.13 8.51 7.36
C LYS A 28 10.99 9.76 7.58
N LYS A 29 12.14 9.87 6.91
CA LYS A 29 13.05 11.00 7.08
C LYS A 29 12.59 12.21 6.28
N THR A 30 12.67 13.40 6.87
CA THR A 30 12.26 14.68 6.26
C THR A 30 13.00 14.96 4.96
N GLU A 31 14.30 14.65 4.89
CA GLU A 31 15.13 14.79 3.68
C GLU A 31 14.64 13.96 2.48
N HIS A 32 13.79 12.95 2.71
CA HIS A 32 13.22 12.08 1.68
C HIS A 32 11.70 12.12 1.62
N VAL A 33 11.02 12.89 2.47
CA VAL A 33 9.56 12.84 2.59
C VAL A 33 8.87 13.25 1.29
N ALA A 34 9.47 14.15 0.52
CA ALA A 34 9.00 14.60 -0.79
C ALA A 34 9.19 13.54 -1.89
N ASP A 35 10.12 12.60 -1.72
CA ASP A 35 10.38 11.55 -2.71
C ASP A 35 9.23 10.55 -2.77
N VAL A 36 8.96 10.06 -3.99
CA VAL A 36 8.00 8.98 -4.21
C VAL A 36 8.62 7.64 -3.83
N VAL A 37 7.92 6.87 -3.00
CA VAL A 37 8.29 5.48 -2.71
C VAL A 37 7.87 4.59 -3.88
N ARG A 38 8.86 4.02 -4.57
CA ARG A 38 8.67 3.12 -5.72
C ARG A 38 9.48 1.84 -5.55
N ARG A 39 9.07 0.78 -6.27
CA ARG A 39 9.87 -0.45 -6.38
C ARG A 39 11.14 -0.20 -7.20
N CYS A 40 12.18 -1.00 -7.01
CA CYS A 40 13.38 -0.88 -7.85
C CYS A 40 13.12 -1.36 -9.30
N PRO A 41 13.89 -0.88 -10.30
CA PRO A 41 13.72 -1.27 -11.70
C PRO A 41 13.74 -2.78 -11.94
N HIS A 42 14.62 -3.51 -11.22
CA HIS A 42 14.71 -4.97 -11.32
C HIS A 42 13.37 -5.66 -11.05
N HIS A 43 12.71 -5.29 -9.95
CA HIS A 43 11.42 -5.87 -9.58
C HIS A 43 10.25 -5.33 -10.42
N GLN A 44 10.34 -4.10 -10.93
CA GLN A 44 9.33 -3.57 -11.84
C GLN A 44 9.35 -4.30 -13.20
N ASN A 45 10.54 -4.56 -13.76
CA ASN A 45 10.69 -5.17 -15.08
C ASN A 45 10.29 -6.65 -15.10
N ALA A 46 10.42 -7.34 -13.97
CA ALA A 46 9.99 -8.74 -13.81
C ALA A 46 8.47 -8.91 -13.61
N ASP A 47 7.73 -7.80 -13.54
CA ASP A 47 6.32 -7.78 -13.16
C ASP A 47 5.44 -7.23 -14.29
N SER A 48 4.50 -8.05 -14.76
CA SER A 48 3.59 -7.72 -15.86
C SER A 48 2.36 -6.95 -15.42
N ALA A 49 2.13 -6.75 -14.12
CA ALA A 49 0.96 -6.04 -13.62
C ALA A 49 1.00 -4.56 -14.02
N ALA A 50 -0.17 -3.97 -14.33
CA ALA A 50 -0.28 -2.54 -14.64
C ALA A 50 0.25 -1.65 -13.50
N HIS A 51 0.08 -2.09 -12.24
CA HIS A 51 0.56 -1.42 -11.04
C HIS A 51 1.95 -1.93 -10.60
N ARG A 52 2.79 -2.38 -11.53
CA ARG A 52 4.16 -2.87 -11.25
C ARG A 52 5.07 -1.88 -10.52
N SER A 53 4.78 -0.58 -10.55
CA SER A 53 5.55 0.46 -9.86
C SER A 53 5.17 0.63 -8.37
N HIS A 54 4.01 0.11 -7.95
CA HIS A 54 3.47 0.26 -6.60
C HIS A 54 4.20 -0.63 -5.59
N LEU A 55 4.70 -0.04 -4.50
CA LEU A 55 5.32 -0.80 -3.42
C LEU A 55 4.30 -1.66 -2.66
N ILE A 56 3.15 -1.07 -2.34
CA ILE A 56 2.08 -1.69 -1.55
C ILE A 56 1.06 -2.29 -2.51
N ARG A 57 0.69 -3.54 -2.28
CA ARG A 57 -0.44 -4.23 -2.92
C ARG A 57 -1.43 -4.70 -1.88
N VAL A 58 -2.67 -4.88 -2.31
CA VAL A 58 -3.70 -5.54 -1.53
C VAL A 58 -3.92 -6.93 -2.07
N GLU A 59 -3.91 -7.93 -1.20
CA GLU A 59 -4.18 -9.33 -1.52
C GLU A 59 -5.64 -9.68 -1.22
N GLY A 60 -6.21 -10.62 -1.99
CA GLY A 60 -7.54 -11.16 -1.72
C GLY A 60 -8.72 -10.22 -1.96
N ASN A 61 -8.50 -9.01 -2.49
CA ASN A 61 -9.56 -8.04 -2.79
C ASN A 61 -9.50 -7.57 -4.25
N GLN A 62 -10.44 -8.05 -5.07
CA GLN A 62 -10.53 -7.69 -6.50
C GLN A 62 -11.01 -6.26 -6.74
N ARG A 63 -11.57 -5.60 -5.72
CA ARG A 63 -11.99 -4.19 -5.78
C ARG A 63 -10.86 -3.22 -5.45
N ALA A 64 -9.64 -3.71 -5.27
CA ALA A 64 -8.47 -2.87 -5.06
C ALA A 64 -8.20 -1.99 -6.29
N GLN A 65 -8.09 -0.69 -6.05
CA GLN A 65 -7.80 0.31 -7.08
C GLN A 65 -6.45 0.95 -6.81
N TYR A 66 -5.61 1.01 -7.83
CA TYR A 66 -4.25 1.52 -7.77
C TYR A 66 -4.19 2.90 -8.44
N PHE A 67 -3.67 3.88 -7.71
CA PHE A 67 -3.61 5.26 -8.18
C PHE A 67 -2.19 5.82 -8.17
N GLU A 68 -1.85 6.55 -9.22
CA GLU A 68 -0.73 7.47 -9.26
C GLU A 68 -1.27 8.90 -9.33
N ASP A 69 -0.96 9.71 -8.33
CA ASP A 69 -1.38 11.10 -8.29
C ASP A 69 -0.69 11.92 -9.40
N GLN A 70 -1.45 12.67 -10.21
CA GLN A 70 -0.89 13.31 -11.40
C GLN A 70 0.12 14.42 -11.07
N HIS A 71 0.01 15.07 -9.92
CA HIS A 71 0.86 16.19 -9.52
C HIS A 71 2.06 15.73 -8.69
N THR A 72 1.80 15.01 -7.60
CA THR A 72 2.80 14.53 -6.64
C THR A 72 3.47 13.23 -7.07
N LYS A 73 2.90 12.53 -8.05
CA LYS A 73 3.34 11.21 -8.53
C LYS A 73 3.34 10.13 -7.46
N ARG A 74 2.67 10.35 -6.32
CA ARG A 74 2.58 9.38 -5.23
C ARG A 74 1.71 8.20 -5.62
N HIS A 75 2.17 7.02 -5.27
CA HIS A 75 1.44 5.78 -5.49
C HIS A 75 0.60 5.46 -4.26
N SER A 76 -0.66 5.10 -4.49
CA SER A 76 -1.56 4.63 -3.45
C SER A 76 -2.39 3.45 -3.94
N VAL A 77 -2.92 2.67 -3.00
CA VAL A 77 -3.91 1.64 -3.27
C VAL A 77 -5.11 1.87 -2.35
N THR A 78 -6.32 1.74 -2.89
CA THR A 78 -7.55 1.83 -2.10
C THR A 78 -8.34 0.53 -2.19
N VAL A 79 -9.07 0.23 -1.13
CA VAL A 79 -10.15 -0.78 -1.13
C VAL A 79 -11.40 -0.18 -0.52
N PRO A 80 -12.60 -0.60 -0.95
CA PRO A 80 -13.82 -0.28 -0.24
C PRO A 80 -13.73 -0.76 1.22
N TYR A 81 -14.19 0.07 2.15
CA TYR A 81 -14.38 -0.38 3.52
C TYR A 81 -15.49 -1.42 3.56
N GLU A 82 -15.23 -2.53 4.26
CA GLU A 82 -16.20 -3.58 4.55
C GLU A 82 -16.31 -3.68 6.08
N PRO A 83 -17.53 -3.75 6.66
CA PRO A 83 -17.70 -4.00 8.08
C PRO A 83 -17.02 -5.30 8.53
N PRO A 84 -16.66 -5.43 9.82
CA PRO A 84 -16.10 -6.66 10.36
C PRO A 84 -16.99 -7.87 10.07
N GLN A 85 -16.37 -9.03 9.86
CA GLN A 85 -17.11 -10.30 9.76
C GLN A 85 -17.84 -10.60 11.07
N LEU A 86 -18.95 -11.35 11.00
CA LEU A 86 -19.69 -11.76 12.19
C LEU A 86 -18.76 -12.48 13.18
N GLY A 87 -18.73 -11.99 14.42
CA GLY A 87 -17.84 -12.51 15.48
C GLY A 87 -16.46 -11.83 15.56
N SER A 88 -16.17 -10.83 14.71
CA SER A 88 -14.99 -9.97 14.80
C SER A 88 -15.38 -8.53 15.13
N GLU A 89 -14.55 -7.83 15.89
CA GLU A 89 -14.67 -6.38 16.12
C GLU A 89 -13.91 -5.55 15.07
N MET A 90 -13.08 -6.21 14.25
CA MET A 90 -12.14 -5.56 13.33
C MET A 90 -12.29 -6.05 11.89
N THR A 91 -12.04 -5.15 10.95
CA THR A 91 -11.90 -5.47 9.52
C THR A 91 -10.42 -5.73 9.21
N THR A 92 -10.11 -6.86 8.57
CA THR A 92 -8.72 -7.18 8.19
C THR A 92 -8.49 -6.90 6.71
N ILE A 93 -7.46 -6.12 6.40
CA ILE A 93 -6.92 -5.96 5.03
C ILE A 93 -5.56 -6.64 4.93
N LEU A 94 -5.30 -7.30 3.80
CA LEU A 94 -4.05 -8.01 3.57
C LEU A 94 -3.15 -7.17 2.67
N LEU A 95 -2.05 -6.64 3.21
CA LEU A 95 -1.09 -5.84 2.46
C LEU A 95 0.16 -6.64 2.12
N SER A 96 0.66 -6.51 0.90
CA SER A 96 1.94 -7.06 0.46
C SER A 96 2.92 -5.95 0.07
N PHE A 97 4.16 -6.07 0.52
CA PHE A 97 5.25 -5.14 0.16
C PHE A 97 6.16 -5.77 -0.91
N MET A 98 6.13 -5.18 -2.10
CA MET A 98 6.63 -5.78 -3.34
C MET A 98 8.09 -5.44 -3.65
N CYS A 99 8.84 -4.95 -2.67
CA CYS A 99 10.27 -4.65 -2.79
C CYS A 99 10.93 -4.67 -1.41
N ASN A 100 12.17 -5.13 -1.32
CA ASN A 100 12.92 -5.05 -0.06
C ASN A 100 13.32 -3.60 0.21
N SER A 101 13.39 -3.22 1.49
CA SER A 101 13.90 -1.92 1.93
C SER A 101 15.31 -1.65 1.41
N SER A 102 16.13 -2.69 1.25
CA SER A 102 17.52 -2.61 0.78
C SER A 102 17.71 -2.50 -0.74
N CYS A 103 16.67 -2.63 -1.55
CA CYS A 103 16.82 -2.65 -3.01
C CYS A 103 17.38 -1.32 -3.55
N MET A 104 18.50 -1.40 -4.25
CA MET A 104 19.08 -0.28 -5.00
C MET A 104 18.13 0.19 -6.10
N GLY A 105 18.05 1.51 -6.32
CA GLY A 105 17.13 2.13 -7.27
C GLY A 105 15.64 2.11 -6.85
N GLY A 106 15.33 1.60 -5.65
CA GLY A 106 14.00 1.70 -5.03
C GLY A 106 14.08 2.45 -3.70
N MET A 107 13.74 1.77 -2.61
CA MET A 107 13.85 2.34 -1.26
C MET A 107 15.30 2.61 -0.84
N ASN A 108 16.27 1.79 -1.27
CA ASN A 108 17.69 1.99 -1.04
C ASN A 108 18.06 2.26 0.44
N ARG A 109 17.56 1.41 1.34
CA ARG A 109 17.71 1.46 2.81
C ARG A 109 17.11 2.70 3.48
N ARG A 110 16.33 3.51 2.77
CA ARG A 110 15.57 4.62 3.35
C ARG A 110 14.31 4.06 4.04
N PRO A 111 14.12 4.29 5.35
CA PRO A 111 12.95 3.79 6.06
C PRO A 111 11.67 4.47 5.59
N ILE A 112 10.59 3.71 5.51
CA ILE A 112 9.22 4.23 5.29
C ILE A 112 8.48 4.36 6.62
N LEU A 113 7.44 5.18 6.66
CA LEU A 113 6.51 5.24 7.78
C LEU A 113 5.65 3.98 7.80
N THR A 114 5.62 3.31 8.95
CA THR A 114 4.84 2.09 9.22
C THR A 114 3.89 2.35 10.37
#